data_AF-A0A4R2J851-F1
#
_entry.id   AF-A0A4R2J851-F1
#
_cell.length_a   1.000
_cell.length_b   1.000
_cell.length_c   1.000
_cell.angle_alpha   90.00
_cell.angle_beta   90.00
_cell.angle_gamma   90.00
#
_symmetry.space_group_name_H-M   'P 1'
#
loop_
_entity.id
_entity.type
_entity.pdbx_description
1 polymer ?
#
loop_
_entity_poly.entity_id
_entity_poly.type
_entity_poly.pdbx_seq_one_letter_code
_entity_poly.pdbx_strand_id
1 'polypeptide(L)'
;MSSPFVMKIAFYPPTAKNQARNSAHVQYIATRPGADRGELSIEDELEPDTPEWHTKYMHERPGSHGLFTAEEEMPDLGEVQKELKNHNGIVWRMVLSLKEDDAVRLGYTTRESWEKVLRATLPEAAAKMGIPESNLRWAAAFHQTKGHPHVHVILWEKEPKRTRGVLSHGERKDIRKIFIREIYAKERLALTAEKSAVRDLIRDTAKRDISEVLKEVKKARIEIRALNGEKP
;
A
#
# COMPACT_ATOMS: atom_id res chain seq x y z
N MET A 1 -15.82 2.79 -13.65
CA MET A 1 -14.67 3.21 -12.81
C MET A 1 -13.44 2.44 -13.28
N SER A 2 -12.53 3.11 -14.00
CA SER A 2 -11.24 2.52 -14.42
C SER A 2 -10.46 2.13 -13.16
N SER A 3 -10.07 0.87 -13.00
CA SER A 3 -9.34 0.42 -11.81
C SER A 3 -7.92 1.04 -11.83
N PRO A 4 -7.59 1.99 -10.94
CA PRO A 4 -6.41 2.86 -11.15
C PRO A 4 -5.13 2.32 -10.50
N PHE A 5 -5.25 1.34 -9.61
CA PHE A 5 -4.15 0.63 -8.97
C PHE A 5 -3.94 -0.74 -9.60
N VAL A 6 -2.70 -1.08 -9.94
CA VAL A 6 -2.33 -2.41 -10.46
C VAL A 6 -1.43 -3.10 -9.43
N MET A 7 -1.76 -4.35 -9.14
CA MET A 7 -0.95 -5.23 -8.31
C MET A 7 -0.69 -6.50 -9.11
N LYS A 8 0.58 -6.78 -9.40
CA LYS A 8 1.03 -8.06 -9.95
C LYS A 8 1.84 -8.77 -8.88
N ILE A 9 1.58 -10.05 -8.67
CA ILE A 9 2.35 -10.89 -7.75
C ILE A 9 2.69 -12.22 -8.41
N ALA A 10 3.96 -12.60 -8.33
CA ALA A 10 4.50 -13.89 -8.76
C ALA A 10 5.29 -14.52 -7.61
N PHE A 11 5.50 -15.83 -7.66
CA PHE A 11 6.26 -16.56 -6.66
C PHE A 11 7.32 -17.44 -7.32
N TYR A 12 8.39 -17.71 -6.58
CA TYR A 12 9.56 -18.43 -7.06
C TYR A 12 9.96 -19.49 -6.02
N PRO A 13 9.79 -20.79 -6.32
CA PRO A 13 10.22 -21.88 -5.44
C PRO A 13 11.76 -21.90 -5.24
N PRO A 14 12.26 -22.48 -4.15
CA PRO A 14 13.69 -22.51 -3.78
C PRO A 14 14.48 -23.49 -4.64
N THR A 15 14.67 -23.15 -5.92
CA THR A 15 15.62 -23.84 -6.80
C THR A 15 16.89 -23.02 -6.92
N ALA A 16 18.04 -23.65 -7.16
CA ALA A 16 19.32 -22.94 -7.38
C ALA A 16 19.19 -21.83 -8.45
N LYS A 17 18.43 -22.10 -9.51
CA LYS A 17 18.11 -21.13 -10.57
C LYS A 17 17.31 -19.94 -10.05
N ASN A 18 16.28 -20.18 -9.23
CA ASN A 18 15.45 -19.11 -8.68
C ASN A 18 16.16 -18.31 -7.60
N GLN A 19 16.96 -18.95 -6.74
CA GLN A 19 17.82 -18.30 -5.77
C GLN A 19 18.78 -17.30 -6.43
N ALA A 20 19.51 -17.75 -7.46
CA ALA A 20 20.35 -16.87 -8.27
C ALA A 20 19.54 -15.73 -8.93
N ARG A 21 18.36 -16.03 -9.46
CA ARG A 21 17.46 -15.02 -10.04
C ARG A 21 16.90 -14.05 -9.02
N ASN A 22 16.68 -14.44 -7.76
CA ASN A 22 16.18 -13.57 -6.70
C ASN A 22 17.27 -12.57 -6.30
N SER A 23 18.50 -13.06 -6.09
CA SER A 23 19.68 -12.23 -5.88
C SER A 23 19.93 -11.26 -7.05
N ALA A 24 19.85 -11.73 -8.30
CA ALA A 24 20.01 -10.83 -9.45
C ALA A 24 18.86 -9.83 -9.58
N HIS A 25 17.64 -10.22 -9.24
CA HIS A 25 16.47 -9.34 -9.34
C HIS A 25 16.51 -8.21 -8.33
N VAL A 26 16.89 -8.49 -7.08
CA VAL A 26 16.98 -7.43 -6.06
C VAL A 26 18.03 -6.40 -6.45
N GLN A 27 19.19 -6.82 -6.98
CA GLN A 27 20.20 -5.91 -7.54
C GLN A 27 19.66 -5.11 -8.72
N TYR A 28 18.94 -5.75 -9.63
CA TYR A 28 18.36 -5.08 -10.79
C TYR A 28 17.39 -3.96 -10.39
N ILE A 29 16.41 -4.23 -9.51
CA ILE A 29 15.44 -3.20 -9.08
C ILE A 29 16.13 -2.11 -8.26
N ALA A 30 17.16 -2.46 -7.50
CA ALA A 30 17.92 -1.53 -6.68
C ALA A 30 18.73 -0.52 -7.52
N THR A 31 19.32 -0.96 -8.63
CA THR A 31 20.39 -0.19 -9.31
C THR A 31 20.00 0.35 -10.68
N ARG A 32 18.90 -0.13 -11.28
CA ARG A 32 18.55 0.20 -12.66
C ARG A 32 18.30 1.71 -12.87
N PRO A 33 18.50 2.21 -14.11
CA PRO A 33 18.07 3.56 -14.47
C PRO A 33 16.58 3.77 -14.17
N GLY A 34 16.29 4.85 -13.45
CA GLY A 34 14.95 5.22 -12.99
C GLY A 34 14.58 4.74 -11.58
N ALA A 35 15.45 3.99 -10.90
CA ALA A 35 15.29 3.73 -9.47
C ALA A 35 15.63 4.96 -8.64
N ASP A 36 14.71 5.35 -7.77
CA ASP A 36 14.90 6.45 -6.84
C ASP A 36 15.79 5.99 -5.68
N ARG A 37 16.93 6.66 -5.52
CA ARG A 37 17.97 6.27 -4.56
C ARG A 37 17.89 7.04 -3.23
N GLY A 38 16.84 7.83 -3.05
CA GLY A 38 16.68 8.71 -1.90
C GLY A 38 17.61 9.92 -1.95
N GLU A 39 17.42 10.83 -1.00
CA GLU A 39 18.34 11.95 -0.77
C GLU A 39 19.57 11.50 0.02
N LEU A 40 20.71 12.14 -0.25
CA LEU A 40 21.98 11.89 0.45
C LEU A 40 21.90 12.49 1.87
N SER A 41 21.62 11.69 2.88
CA SER A 41 22.02 12.03 4.25
C SER A 41 23.40 11.42 4.49
N ILE A 42 24.45 12.21 4.28
CA ILE A 42 25.73 11.92 4.91
C ILE A 42 25.48 12.24 6.39
N GLU A 43 25.14 11.23 7.19
CA GLU A 43 25.13 11.41 8.64
C GLU A 43 26.54 11.84 9.06
N ASP A 44 26.60 12.96 9.79
CA ASP A 44 27.80 13.64 10.31
C ASP A 44 28.66 12.79 11.28
N GLU A 45 28.51 11.46 11.30
CA GLU A 45 29.05 10.57 12.33
C GLU A 45 30.41 9.93 12.01
N LEU A 46 30.96 10.12 10.80
CA LEU A 46 32.29 9.60 10.45
C LEU A 46 33.19 10.69 9.88
N GLU A 47 34.40 10.81 10.44
CA GLU A 47 35.44 11.65 9.87
C GLU A 47 35.75 11.20 8.44
N PRO A 48 35.65 12.12 7.45
CA PRO A 48 36.04 11.83 6.07
C PRO A 48 37.48 11.31 5.99
N ASP A 49 37.77 10.45 5.00
CA ASP A 49 39.11 9.87 4.74
C ASP A 49 39.69 8.92 5.81
N THR A 50 38.88 8.38 6.73
CA THR A 50 39.30 7.25 7.58
C THR A 50 39.16 5.90 6.84
N PRO A 51 39.97 4.86 7.15
CA PRO A 51 39.77 3.52 6.58
C PRO A 51 38.36 2.95 6.84
N GLU A 52 37.79 3.26 8.01
CA GLU A 52 36.42 2.94 8.39
C GLU A 52 35.40 3.72 7.55
N TRP A 53 35.64 5.02 7.31
CA TRP A 53 34.87 5.81 6.35
C TRP A 53 34.96 5.23 4.95
N HIS A 54 36.14 4.93 4.41
CA HIS A 54 36.26 4.33 3.08
C HIS A 54 35.56 2.98 2.98
N THR A 55 35.65 2.14 4.03
CA THR A 55 34.99 0.83 4.06
C THR A 55 33.47 0.98 4.10
N LYS A 56 32.93 1.79 5.02
CA LYS A 56 31.48 2.05 5.11
C LYS A 56 30.97 2.79 3.86
N TYR A 57 31.72 3.78 3.36
CA TYR A 57 31.41 4.56 2.17
C TYR A 57 31.45 3.72 0.87
N MET A 58 32.27 2.68 0.78
CA MET A 58 32.28 1.75 -0.36
C MET A 58 31.15 0.71 -0.31
N HIS A 59 30.76 0.28 0.89
CA HIS A 59 29.74 -0.76 1.11
C HIS A 59 28.31 -0.20 1.17
N GLU A 60 28.09 0.91 1.85
CA GLU A 60 26.77 1.46 2.18
C GLU A 60 26.44 2.75 1.43
N ARG A 61 27.27 3.15 0.46
CA ARG A 61 27.19 4.44 -0.25
C ARG A 61 25.74 4.91 -0.41
N PRO A 62 25.28 5.88 0.40
CA PRO A 62 23.94 6.44 0.25
C PRO A 62 23.80 6.96 -1.19
N GLY A 63 22.72 6.61 -1.88
CA GLY A 63 22.57 6.94 -3.31
C GLY A 63 23.24 5.96 -4.31
N SER A 64 23.84 4.84 -3.87
CA SER A 64 24.32 3.78 -4.77
C SER A 64 23.19 2.90 -5.31
N HIS A 65 22.14 2.70 -4.51
CA HIS A 65 20.97 1.94 -4.88
C HIS A 65 19.67 2.43 -4.23
N GLY A 66 18.54 2.05 -4.81
CA GLY A 66 17.20 2.47 -4.41
C GLY A 66 16.43 1.50 -3.52
N LEU A 67 17.10 0.60 -2.79
CA LEU A 67 16.39 -0.28 -1.85
C LEU A 67 15.97 0.43 -0.56
N PHE A 68 14.84 -0.02 -0.02
CA PHE A 68 14.39 0.21 1.36
C PHE A 68 13.70 -1.05 1.89
N THR A 69 13.56 -1.12 3.22
CA THR A 69 12.94 -2.25 3.93
C THR A 69 11.98 -1.76 5.01
N ALA A 70 11.64 -2.66 5.95
CA ALA A 70 10.86 -2.33 7.14
C ALA A 70 11.57 -1.30 8.03
N GLU A 71 12.91 -1.34 8.06
CA GLU A 71 13.72 -0.40 8.82
C GLU A 71 13.87 0.95 8.10
N GLU A 72 14.14 2.01 8.87
CA GLU A 72 14.44 3.35 8.34
C GLU A 72 15.82 3.41 7.67
N GLU A 73 16.77 2.64 8.19
CA GLU A 73 18.14 2.57 7.68
C GLU A 73 18.20 1.96 6.27
N MET A 74 19.12 2.47 5.43
CA MET A 74 19.35 1.92 4.10
C MET A 74 19.91 0.49 4.22
N PRO A 75 19.29 -0.51 3.57
CA PRO A 75 19.76 -1.89 3.68
C PRO A 75 21.06 -2.11 2.89
N ASP A 76 21.95 -2.98 3.38
CA ASP A 76 23.07 -3.47 2.58
C ASP A 76 22.56 -4.39 1.45
N LEU A 77 22.70 -3.94 0.20
CA LEU A 77 22.28 -4.71 -0.97
C LEU A 77 23.00 -6.06 -1.07
N GLY A 78 24.29 -6.14 -0.74
CA GLY A 78 25.08 -7.36 -0.79
C GLY A 78 24.58 -8.42 0.20
N GLU A 79 24.20 -8.01 1.41
CA GLU A 79 23.58 -8.86 2.41
C GLU A 79 22.22 -9.39 1.95
N VAL A 80 21.35 -8.52 1.44
CA VAL A 80 20.05 -8.93 0.89
C VAL A 80 20.22 -9.90 -0.28
N GLN A 81 21.19 -9.64 -1.17
CA GLN A 81 21.53 -10.54 -2.27
C GLN A 81 22.02 -11.91 -1.77
N LYS A 82 22.89 -11.92 -0.76
CA LYS A 82 23.44 -13.13 -0.16
C LYS A 82 22.34 -13.94 0.54
N GLU A 83 21.44 -13.29 1.27
CA GLU A 83 20.30 -13.92 1.90
C GLU A 83 19.41 -14.60 0.84
N LEU A 84 18.98 -13.86 -0.18
CA LEU A 84 18.12 -14.38 -1.25
C LEU A 84 18.77 -15.50 -2.08
N LYS A 85 20.09 -15.48 -2.25
CA LYS A 85 20.85 -16.53 -2.94
C LYS A 85 20.90 -17.83 -2.14
N ASN A 86 20.86 -17.75 -0.81
CA ASN A 86 20.92 -18.92 0.07
C ASN A 86 19.55 -19.28 0.67
N HIS A 87 18.51 -18.50 0.38
CA HIS A 87 17.18 -18.68 0.94
C HIS A 87 16.49 -19.95 0.39
N ASN A 88 16.07 -20.83 1.30
CA ASN A 88 15.46 -22.13 0.97
C ASN A 88 13.93 -22.14 1.03
N GLY A 89 13.29 -20.97 1.13
CA GLY A 89 11.84 -20.82 1.06
C GLY A 89 11.35 -20.23 -0.26
N ILE A 90 10.03 -20.03 -0.34
CA ILE A 90 9.42 -19.36 -1.48
C ILE A 90 9.66 -17.86 -1.36
N VAL A 91 10.01 -17.24 -2.49
CA VAL A 91 10.12 -15.79 -2.60
C VAL A 91 8.98 -15.27 -3.48
N TRP A 92 8.28 -14.25 -3.00
CA TRP A 92 7.26 -13.55 -3.79
C TRP A 92 7.82 -12.23 -4.29
N ARG A 93 7.47 -11.90 -5.53
CA ARG A 93 7.79 -10.62 -6.16
C ARG A 93 6.50 -9.94 -6.55
N MET A 94 6.36 -8.69 -6.14
CA MET A 94 5.19 -7.87 -6.39
C MET A 94 5.60 -6.61 -7.15
N VAL A 95 4.72 -6.16 -8.04
CA VAL A 95 4.80 -4.83 -8.64
C VAL A 95 3.49 -4.12 -8.31
N LEU A 96 3.61 -2.99 -7.63
CA LEU A 96 2.51 -2.08 -7.35
C LEU A 96 2.70 -0.85 -8.23
N SER A 97 1.67 -0.48 -8.99
CA SER A 97 1.77 0.66 -9.89
C SER A 97 0.48 1.47 -9.93
N LEU A 98 0.64 2.76 -10.15
CA LEU A 98 -0.43 3.72 -10.42
C LEU A 98 -0.23 4.29 -11.81
N LYS A 99 -1.32 4.77 -12.44
CA LYS A 99 -1.18 5.68 -13.58
C LYS A 99 -0.57 6.99 -13.09
N GLU A 100 0.15 7.69 -13.96
CA GLU A 100 0.80 8.97 -13.60
C GLU A 100 -0.19 9.98 -13.01
N ASP A 101 -1.33 10.23 -13.67
CA ASP A 101 -2.35 11.16 -13.17
C ASP A 101 -2.90 10.76 -11.79
N ASP A 102 -3.05 9.46 -11.54
CA ASP A 102 -3.50 8.93 -10.24
C ASP A 102 -2.41 9.08 -9.19
N ALA A 103 -1.15 8.83 -9.53
CA ALA A 103 -0.03 9.01 -8.62
C ALA A 103 0.10 10.48 -8.20
N VAL A 104 -0.03 11.43 -9.14
CA VAL A 104 -0.03 12.87 -8.84
C VAL A 104 -1.21 13.22 -7.94
N ARG A 105 -2.43 12.80 -8.31
CA ARG A 105 -3.67 13.06 -7.55
C ARG A 105 -3.64 12.51 -6.12
N LEU A 106 -3.06 11.33 -5.94
CA LEU A 106 -3.01 10.61 -4.67
C LEU A 106 -1.75 10.91 -3.84
N GLY A 107 -0.75 11.57 -4.42
CA GLY A 107 0.51 11.92 -3.75
C GLY A 107 1.54 10.78 -3.70
N TYR A 108 1.54 9.87 -4.69
CA TYR A 108 2.44 8.71 -4.79
C TYR A 108 3.51 8.85 -5.89
N THR A 109 4.05 10.06 -6.04
CA THR A 109 5.07 10.39 -7.04
C THR A 109 6.50 10.30 -6.53
N THR A 110 6.70 10.10 -5.23
CA THR A 110 8.02 10.10 -4.58
C THR A 110 8.27 8.79 -3.84
N ARG A 111 9.54 8.46 -3.62
CA ARG A 111 9.94 7.28 -2.86
C ARG A 111 9.33 7.25 -1.45
N GLU A 112 9.39 8.34 -0.71
CA GLU A 112 8.96 8.45 0.69
C GLU A 112 7.48 8.08 0.86
N SER A 113 6.65 8.48 -0.10
CA SER A 113 5.22 8.12 -0.12
C SER A 113 5.00 6.61 -0.22
N TRP A 114 5.83 5.91 -1.01
CA TRP A 114 5.80 4.45 -1.15
C TRP A 114 6.41 3.73 0.04
N GLU A 115 7.51 4.24 0.62
CA GLU A 115 8.08 3.69 1.85
C GLU A 115 7.05 3.67 2.97
N LYS A 116 6.41 4.83 3.22
CA LYS A 116 5.38 4.99 4.25
C LYS A 116 4.24 3.99 4.08
N VAL A 117 3.70 3.86 2.86
CA VAL A 117 2.60 2.92 2.60
C VAL A 117 3.05 1.47 2.73
N LEU A 118 4.21 1.11 2.21
CA LEU A 118 4.68 -0.27 2.28
C LEU A 118 4.98 -0.70 3.72
N ARG A 119 5.64 0.14 4.53
CA ARG A 119 5.86 -0.12 5.96
C ARG A 119 4.53 -0.28 6.71
N ALA A 120 3.52 0.54 6.41
CA ALA A 120 2.21 0.45 7.05
C ALA A 120 1.36 -0.76 6.61
N THR A 121 1.56 -1.30 5.40
CA THR A 121 0.64 -2.28 4.80
C THR A 121 1.21 -3.68 4.61
N LEU A 122 2.53 -3.82 4.42
CA LEU A 122 3.14 -5.12 4.17
C LEU A 122 2.98 -6.13 5.31
N PRO A 123 3.06 -5.75 6.60
CA PRO A 123 2.77 -6.69 7.69
C PRO A 123 1.37 -7.30 7.61
N GLU A 124 0.33 -6.47 7.38
CA GLU A 124 -1.04 -6.97 7.23
C GLU A 124 -1.23 -7.78 5.94
N ALA A 125 -0.61 -7.36 4.84
CA ALA A 125 -0.64 -8.08 3.57
C ALA A 125 0.02 -9.46 3.69
N ALA A 126 1.17 -9.54 4.35
CA ALA A 126 1.88 -10.79 4.62
C ALA A 126 1.07 -11.71 5.54
N ALA A 127 0.37 -11.16 6.54
CA ALA A 127 -0.53 -11.93 7.39
C ALA A 127 -1.66 -12.61 6.58
N LYS A 128 -2.16 -11.97 5.51
CA LYS A 128 -3.10 -12.63 4.57
C LYS A 128 -2.47 -13.76 3.76
N MET A 129 -1.15 -13.78 3.64
CA MET A 129 -0.37 -14.89 3.10
C MET A 129 0.00 -15.94 4.18
N GLY A 130 -0.47 -15.79 5.42
CA GLY A 130 -0.11 -16.66 6.53
C GLY A 130 1.34 -16.46 7.02
N ILE A 131 1.97 -15.35 6.66
CA ILE A 131 3.33 -15.00 7.10
C ILE A 131 3.18 -13.99 8.25
N PRO A 132 3.47 -14.37 9.51
CA PRO A 132 3.43 -13.43 10.62
C PRO A 132 4.55 -12.40 10.48
N GLU A 133 4.34 -11.18 10.99
CA GLU A 133 5.30 -10.07 10.91
C GLU A 133 6.67 -10.45 11.49
N SER A 134 6.70 -11.20 12.60
CA SER A 134 7.94 -11.71 13.20
C SER A 134 8.77 -12.57 12.24
N ASN A 135 8.12 -13.23 11.27
CA ASN A 135 8.74 -14.07 10.25
C ASN A 135 8.85 -13.37 8.88
N LEU A 136 8.44 -12.10 8.76
CA LEU A 136 8.43 -11.39 7.48
C LEU A 136 9.80 -10.75 7.19
N ARG A 137 10.30 -10.95 5.97
CA ARG A 137 11.32 -10.11 5.34
C ARG A 137 10.79 -9.55 4.04
N TRP A 138 11.17 -8.31 3.76
CA TRP A 138 10.91 -7.71 2.46
C TRP A 138 11.93 -6.62 2.16
N ALA A 139 12.13 -6.38 0.88
CA ALA A 139 12.85 -5.23 0.36
C ALA A 139 12.08 -4.68 -0.86
N ALA A 140 12.19 -3.38 -1.11
CA ALA A 140 11.51 -2.74 -2.21
C ALA A 140 12.35 -1.65 -2.85
N ALA A 141 12.03 -1.32 -4.11
CA ALA A 141 12.63 -0.20 -4.83
C ALA A 141 11.55 0.54 -5.63
N PHE A 142 11.50 1.87 -5.45
CA PHE A 142 10.59 2.74 -6.18
C PHE A 142 11.22 3.18 -7.50
N HIS A 143 10.46 3.10 -8.58
CA HIS A 143 10.88 3.57 -9.90
C HIS A 143 9.94 4.67 -10.41
N GLN A 144 10.51 5.85 -10.66
CA GLN A 144 9.80 6.98 -11.24
C GLN A 144 9.83 6.91 -12.77
N THR A 145 9.17 5.89 -13.34
CA THR A 145 9.04 5.76 -14.80
C THR A 145 7.89 6.63 -15.31
N LYS A 146 8.16 7.45 -16.33
CA LYS A 146 7.15 8.32 -16.98
C LYS A 146 5.91 7.51 -17.37
N GLY A 147 4.71 8.00 -17.04
CA GLY A 147 3.42 7.35 -17.28
C GLY A 147 2.95 6.37 -16.21
N HIS A 148 3.86 5.75 -15.45
CA HIS A 148 3.52 4.66 -14.52
C HIS A 148 4.54 4.52 -13.39
N PRO A 149 4.52 5.42 -12.39
CA PRO A 149 5.31 5.23 -11.18
C PRO A 149 4.91 3.90 -10.51
N HIS A 150 5.93 3.13 -10.14
CA HIS A 150 5.72 1.80 -9.60
C HIS A 150 6.80 1.42 -8.59
N VAL A 151 6.44 0.56 -7.66
CA VAL A 151 7.37 -0.04 -6.71
C VAL A 151 7.46 -1.54 -6.95
N HIS A 152 8.68 -2.04 -6.99
CA HIS A 152 8.97 -3.46 -6.93
C HIS A 152 9.13 -3.86 -5.47
N VAL A 153 8.47 -4.93 -5.06
CA VAL A 153 8.60 -5.50 -3.71
C VAL A 153 9.02 -6.95 -3.87
N ILE A 154 10.02 -7.37 -3.10
CA ILE A 154 10.40 -8.76 -2.91
C ILE A 154 10.17 -9.10 -1.43
N LEU A 155 9.48 -10.20 -1.16
CA LEU A 155 9.17 -10.64 0.21
C LEU A 155 9.35 -12.14 0.37
N TRP A 156 9.77 -12.56 1.55
CA TRP A 156 10.04 -13.95 1.92
C TRP A 156 9.93 -14.15 3.43
N GLU A 157 9.95 -15.41 3.86
CA GLU A 157 9.94 -15.76 5.28
C GLU A 157 11.36 -15.79 5.84
N LYS A 158 11.62 -15.31 7.06
CA LYS A 158 12.93 -15.49 7.74
C LYS A 158 13.23 -16.98 7.89
N GLU A 159 12.25 -17.70 8.43
CA GLU A 159 12.20 -19.15 8.55
C GLU A 159 11.16 -19.69 7.57
N PRO A 160 11.58 -20.38 6.49
CA PRO A 160 10.65 -20.99 5.54
C PRO A 160 9.65 -21.94 6.21
N LYS A 161 8.35 -21.60 6.16
CA LYS A 161 7.27 -22.44 6.69
C LYS A 161 6.23 -22.75 5.62
N ARG A 162 5.94 -21.80 4.73
CA ARG A 162 5.00 -21.97 3.63
C ARG A 162 5.64 -22.77 2.51
N THR A 163 5.01 -23.88 2.15
CA THR A 163 5.47 -24.79 1.06
C THR A 163 4.79 -24.52 -0.28
N ARG A 164 3.70 -23.74 -0.30
CA ARG A 164 2.92 -23.39 -1.52
C ARG A 164 2.97 -21.90 -1.82
N GLY A 165 3.56 -21.53 -2.94
CA GLY A 165 3.69 -20.12 -3.35
C GLY A 165 2.43 -19.54 -4.00
N VAL A 166 1.60 -20.39 -4.60
CA VAL A 166 0.34 -19.95 -5.22
C VAL A 166 -0.58 -19.34 -4.16
N LEU A 167 -1.04 -18.12 -4.43
CA LEU A 167 -2.09 -17.46 -3.68
C LEU A 167 -3.45 -17.79 -4.29
N SER A 168 -4.42 -18.14 -3.44
CA SER A 168 -5.84 -18.25 -3.78
C SER A 168 -6.38 -16.90 -4.27
N HIS A 169 -7.55 -16.94 -4.91
CA HIS A 169 -8.23 -15.72 -5.32
C HIS A 169 -8.57 -14.82 -4.12
N GLY A 170 -9.00 -15.41 -3.00
CA GLY A 170 -9.29 -14.70 -1.75
C GLY A 170 -8.05 -13.98 -1.20
N GLU A 171 -6.93 -14.69 -1.05
CA GLU A 171 -5.66 -14.10 -0.58
C GLU A 171 -5.25 -12.91 -1.47
N ARG A 172 -5.28 -13.06 -2.80
CA ARG A 172 -4.93 -11.96 -3.72
C ARG A 172 -5.89 -10.77 -3.59
N LYS A 173 -7.19 -11.02 -3.42
CA LYS A 173 -8.20 -9.98 -3.26
C LYS A 173 -8.00 -9.21 -1.95
N ASP A 174 -7.72 -9.91 -0.86
CA ASP A 174 -7.51 -9.31 0.46
C ASP A 174 -6.23 -8.47 0.49
N ILE A 175 -5.12 -8.99 -0.04
CA ILE A 175 -3.86 -8.24 -0.18
C ILE A 175 -4.09 -6.97 -1.00
N ARG A 176 -4.77 -7.08 -2.15
CA ARG A 176 -5.09 -5.91 -2.99
C ARG A 176 -5.95 -4.88 -2.24
N LYS A 177 -6.91 -5.33 -1.43
CA LYS A 177 -7.79 -4.46 -0.66
C LYS A 177 -7.03 -3.66 0.40
N ILE A 178 -6.01 -4.26 1.03
CA ILE A 178 -5.15 -3.58 2.02
C ILE A 178 -4.45 -2.39 1.39
N PHE A 179 -3.75 -2.59 0.27
CA PHE A 179 -3.09 -1.49 -0.43
C PHE A 179 -4.06 -0.42 -0.91
N ILE A 180 -5.20 -0.82 -1.51
CA ILE A 180 -6.22 0.16 -1.96
C ILE A 180 -6.78 0.97 -0.77
N ARG A 181 -6.99 0.34 0.38
CA ARG A 181 -7.53 1.02 1.56
C ARG A 181 -6.63 2.16 2.02
N GLU A 182 -5.32 1.93 1.98
CA GLU A 182 -4.29 2.90 2.39
C GLU A 182 -4.03 3.95 1.31
N ILE A 183 -3.77 3.52 0.07
CA ILE A 183 -3.48 4.41 -1.07
C ILE A 183 -4.62 5.41 -1.30
N TYR A 184 -5.87 4.96 -1.18
CA TYR A 184 -7.05 5.80 -1.38
C TYR A 184 -7.65 6.31 -0.07
N ALA A 185 -6.92 6.32 1.05
CA ALA A 185 -7.46 6.67 2.36
C ALA A 185 -8.13 8.06 2.36
N LYS A 186 -7.47 9.07 1.79
CA LYS A 186 -8.01 10.45 1.68
C LYS A 186 -9.30 10.51 0.88
N GLU A 187 -9.35 9.88 -0.29
CA GLU A 187 -10.54 9.87 -1.15
C GLU A 187 -11.69 9.09 -0.52
N ARG A 188 -11.38 7.98 0.14
CA ARG A 188 -12.36 7.21 0.89
C ARG A 188 -12.99 8.01 2.03
N LEU A 189 -12.20 8.81 2.75
CA LEU A 189 -12.70 9.69 3.79
C LEU A 189 -13.62 10.76 3.20
N ALA A 190 -13.21 11.44 2.12
CA ALA A 190 -14.02 12.43 1.44
C ALA A 190 -15.36 11.86 0.95
N LEU A 191 -15.34 10.71 0.26
CA LEU A 191 -16.54 10.01 -0.20
C LEU A 191 -17.44 9.55 0.96
N THR A 192 -16.86 9.18 2.10
CA THR A 192 -17.63 8.79 3.28
C THR A 192 -18.34 9.99 3.91
N ALA A 193 -17.66 11.14 3.99
CA ALA A 193 -18.24 12.39 4.46
C ALA A 193 -19.37 12.86 3.53
N GLU A 194 -19.14 12.87 2.22
CA GLU A 194 -20.16 13.22 1.22
C GLU A 194 -21.40 12.31 1.32
N LYS A 195 -21.19 10.98 1.37
CA LYS A 195 -22.29 10.02 1.55
C LYS A 195 -23.07 10.25 2.84
N SER A 196 -22.38 10.64 3.91
CA SER A 196 -23.03 10.92 5.19
C SER A 196 -23.86 12.19 5.11
N ALA A 197 -23.32 13.27 4.53
CA ALA A 197 -24.03 14.53 4.32
C ALA A 197 -25.28 14.34 3.43
N VAL A 198 -25.16 13.60 2.32
CA VAL A 198 -26.30 13.29 1.44
C VAL A 198 -27.35 12.46 2.18
N ARG A 199 -26.94 11.46 2.97
CA ARG A 199 -27.86 10.64 3.76
C ARG A 199 -28.62 11.47 4.78
N ASP A 200 -27.94 12.37 5.47
CA ASP A 200 -28.55 13.23 6.50
C ASP A 200 -29.51 14.23 5.85
N LEU A 201 -29.15 14.82 4.71
CA LEU A 201 -30.05 15.70 3.94
C LEU A 201 -31.34 14.97 3.50
N ILE A 202 -31.22 13.75 2.98
CA ILE A 202 -32.38 12.92 2.60
C ILE A 202 -33.25 12.63 3.83
N ARG A 203 -32.62 12.23 4.94
CA ARG A 203 -33.33 11.90 6.18
C ARG A 203 -34.10 13.10 6.71
N ASP A 204 -33.48 14.27 6.77
CA ASP A 204 -34.08 15.46 7.37
C ASP A 204 -35.15 16.06 6.47
N THR A 205 -34.96 15.98 5.14
CA THR A 205 -35.99 16.36 4.17
C THR A 205 -37.21 15.46 4.28
N ALA A 206 -37.02 14.13 4.26
CA ALA A 206 -38.12 13.19 4.42
C ALA A 206 -38.87 13.39 5.74
N LYS A 207 -38.15 13.61 6.85
CA LYS A 207 -38.77 13.89 8.16
C LYS A 207 -39.63 15.14 8.13
N ARG A 208 -39.14 16.23 7.53
CA ARG A 208 -39.87 17.50 7.40
C ARG A 208 -41.13 17.32 6.56
N ASP A 209 -40.99 16.74 5.36
CA ASP A 209 -42.11 16.56 4.42
C ASP A 209 -43.20 15.65 5.03
N ILE A 210 -42.81 14.54 5.66
CA ILE A 210 -43.75 13.66 6.37
C ILE A 210 -44.43 14.40 7.52
N SER A 211 -43.69 15.22 8.27
CA SER A 211 -44.27 16.00 9.37
C SER A 211 -45.27 17.04 8.89
N GLU A 212 -45.02 17.67 7.74
CA GLU A 212 -45.95 18.60 7.10
C GLU A 212 -47.21 17.89 6.62
N VAL A 213 -47.07 16.76 5.91
CA VAL A 213 -48.22 15.94 5.49
C VAL A 213 -49.06 15.50 6.69
N LEU A 214 -48.43 15.06 7.79
CA LEU A 214 -49.16 14.67 9.00
C LEU A 214 -49.93 15.83 9.64
N LYS A 215 -49.43 17.07 9.56
CA LYS A 215 -50.16 18.26 10.04
C LYS A 215 -51.39 18.54 9.18
N GLU A 216 -51.24 18.50 7.85
CA GLU A 216 -52.37 18.72 6.94
C GLU A 216 -53.45 17.64 7.10
N VAL A 217 -53.06 16.37 7.23
CA VAL A 217 -54.01 15.27 7.49
C VAL A 217 -54.76 15.48 8.82
N LYS A 218 -54.08 15.92 9.88
CA LYS A 218 -54.72 16.22 11.17
C LYS A 218 -55.71 17.38 11.03
N LYS A 219 -55.35 18.44 10.31
CA LYS A 219 -56.22 19.59 10.06
C LYS A 219 -57.47 19.20 9.28
N ALA A 220 -57.31 18.48 8.16
CA ALA A 220 -58.42 17.97 7.38
C ALA A 220 -59.35 17.06 8.20
N ARG A 221 -58.80 16.23 9.09
CA ARG A 221 -59.59 15.37 9.98
C ARG A 221 -60.45 16.18 10.97
N ILE A 222 -59.93 17.28 11.50
CA ILE A 222 -60.69 18.19 12.39
C ILE A 222 -61.81 18.89 11.61
N GLU A 223 -61.52 19.38 10.41
CA GLU A 223 -62.51 20.03 9.54
C GLU A 223 -63.66 19.07 9.17
N ILE A 224 -63.35 17.82 8.82
CA ILE A 224 -64.36 16.78 8.53
C ILE A 224 -65.23 16.50 9.77
N ARG A 225 -64.65 16.40 10.96
CA ARG A 225 -65.41 16.21 12.20
C ARG A 225 -66.38 17.35 12.49
N ALA A 226 -65.91 18.59 12.32
CA ALA A 226 -66.73 19.78 12.49
C ALA A 226 -67.90 19.82 11.51
N LEU A 227 -67.68 19.45 10.24
CA LEU A 227 -68.73 19.34 9.22
C LEU A 227 -69.77 18.26 9.54
N ASN A 228 -69.35 17.17 10.19
CA ASN A 228 -70.24 16.07 10.61
C ASN A 228 -70.97 16.35 11.94
N GLY A 229 -70.81 17.54 12.54
CA GLY A 229 -71.47 17.91 13.81
C GLY A 229 -70.87 17.26 15.05
N GLU A 230 -69.71 16.62 14.94
CA GLU A 230 -68.96 16.10 16.07
C GLU A 230 -68.16 17.24 16.73
N LYS A 231 -68.02 17.22 18.08
CA LYS A 231 -67.14 18.20 18.76
C LYS A 231 -65.69 18.02 18.28
N PRO A 232 -64.93 19.13 18.10
CA PRO A 232 -63.56 19.11 17.58
C PRO A 232 -62.62 18.14 18.31
#